data_AF-A0A8J4Q519-F1
#
_entry.id   AF-A0A8J4Q519-F1
#
_cell.length_a   1.000
_cell.length_b   1.000
_cell.length_c   1.000
_cell.angle_alpha   90.00
_cell.angle_beta   90.00
_cell.angle_gamma   90.00
#
_symmetry.space_group_name_H-M   'P 1'
#
loop_
_entity.id
_entity.type
_entity.pdbx_description
1 polymer ?
#
loop_
_entity_poly.entity_id
_entity_poly.type
_entity_poly.pdbx_seq_one_letter_code
_entity_poly.pdbx_strand_id
1 'polypeptide(L)'
;MLIADMDGGAGPSLFPLHRCKTLHLVRHAQGIHNVEGDKNYKAYLSPEYFDAHLTPLGWQQVDNLRKHVHASGLSKRVDLVITSPLIRYKAIHFWKENVQLLH
;
A
#
# COMPACT_ATOMS: atom_id res chain seq x y z
N MET A 1 -17.05 -1.47 -34.16
CA MET A 1 -17.20 -0.21 -33.40
C MET A 1 -18.64 -0.16 -32.92
N LEU A 2 -18.88 -0.46 -31.64
CA LEU A 2 -20.14 -0.17 -30.96
C LEU A 2 -19.75 0.43 -29.62
N ILE A 3 -19.80 1.75 -29.56
CA ILE A 3 -19.74 2.51 -28.31
C ILE A 3 -21.14 2.37 -27.71
N ALA A 4 -21.26 1.63 -26.61
CA ALA A 4 -22.48 1.64 -25.83
C ALA A 4 -22.51 2.96 -25.05
N ASP A 5 -23.53 3.75 -25.37
CA ASP A 5 -23.87 5.03 -24.77
C ASP A 5 -24.04 4.86 -23.24
N MET A 6 -23.15 5.46 -22.46
CA MET A 6 -23.33 5.58 -21.01
C MET A 6 -24.05 6.91 -20.75
N ASP A 7 -25.36 6.93 -20.98
CA ASP A 7 -26.25 7.97 -20.46
C ASP A 7 -26.37 7.80 -18.94
N GLY A 8 -25.33 8.23 -18.23
CA GLY A 8 -25.25 8.23 -16.79
C GLY A 8 -26.02 9.41 -16.23
N GLY A 9 -27.32 9.23 -16.02
CA GLY A 9 -28.15 10.17 -15.26
C GLY A 9 -27.45 10.56 -13.95
N ALA A 10 -27.04 11.82 -13.85
CA ALA A 10 -26.31 12.38 -12.72
C ALA A 10 -27.25 12.61 -11.52
N GLY A 11 -27.81 11.55 -10.97
CA GLY A 11 -28.42 11.55 -9.65
C GLY A 11 -27.36 11.29 -8.58
N PRO A 12 -27.40 11.95 -7.40
CA PRO A 12 -26.52 11.59 -6.29
C PRO A 12 -26.81 10.13 -5.88
N SER A 13 -25.87 9.23 -6.18
CA SER A 13 -25.98 7.82 -5.81
C SER A 13 -25.42 7.61 -4.41
N LEU A 14 -26.30 7.53 -3.42
CA LEU A 14 -25.95 7.09 -2.07
C LEU A 14 -25.91 5.56 -2.05
N PHE A 15 -24.72 4.99 -1.86
CA PHE A 15 -24.57 3.55 -1.69
C PHE A 15 -24.58 3.20 -0.18
N PRO A 16 -25.45 2.29 0.27
CA PRO A 16 -25.40 1.80 1.64
C PRO A 16 -24.04 1.16 1.94
N LEU A 17 -23.40 1.55 3.05
CA LEU A 17 -22.04 1.11 3.41
C LEU A 17 -21.89 -0.42 3.43
N HIS A 18 -22.93 -1.15 3.84
CA HIS A 18 -22.93 -2.62 3.90
C HIS A 18 -22.88 -3.30 2.51
N ARG A 19 -23.07 -2.55 1.42
CA ARG A 19 -22.91 -3.02 0.04
C ARG A 19 -21.60 -2.55 -0.60
N CYS A 20 -20.75 -1.87 0.15
CA CYS A 20 -19.47 -1.36 -0.32
C CYS A 20 -18.31 -2.18 0.25
N LYS A 21 -17.18 -2.15 -0.45
CA LYS A 21 -15.89 -2.62 0.07
C LYS A 21 -15.05 -1.41 0.45
N THR A 22 -14.37 -1.49 1.59
CA THR A 22 -13.40 -0.49 2.02
C THR A 22 -12.02 -0.89 1.53
N LEU A 23 -11.39 -0.01 0.74
CA LEU A 23 -10.01 -0.19 0.27
C LEU A 23 -9.08 0.71 1.08
N HIS A 24 -8.06 0.12 1.71
CA HIS A 24 -7.01 0.85 2.39
C HIS A 24 -5.75 0.86 1.51
N LEU A 25 -5.26 2.05 1.17
CA LEU A 25 -4.04 2.22 0.38
C LEU A 25 -2.90 2.66 1.30
N VAL A 26 -1.79 1.92 1.26
CA VAL A 26 -0.62 2.18 2.11
C VAL A 26 0.63 2.21 1.23
N ARG A 27 1.42 3.29 1.32
CA ARG A 27 2.74 3.40 0.67
C ARG A 27 3.78 2.66 1.51
N HIS A 28 4.81 2.11 0.88
CA HIS A 28 5.97 1.57 1.61
C HIS A 28 6.62 2.67 2.47
N ALA A 29 7.26 2.25 3.56
CA ALA A 29 8.05 3.14 4.42
C ALA A 29 9.34 3.60 3.72
N GLN A 30 10.10 4.50 4.34
CA GLN A 30 11.33 5.03 3.74
C GLN A 30 12.32 3.91 3.37
N GLY A 31 12.66 3.80 2.08
CA GLY A 31 13.72 2.94 1.57
C GLY A 31 15.03 3.71 1.38
N ILE A 32 16.14 2.99 1.25
CA ILE A 32 17.45 3.60 0.92
C ILE A 32 17.34 4.45 -0.36
N HIS A 33 16.59 3.97 -1.36
CA HIS A 33 16.37 4.71 -2.61
C HIS A 33 15.72 6.09 -2.42
N ASN A 34 14.90 6.29 -1.38
CA ASN A 34 14.34 7.62 -1.10
C ASN A 34 15.43 8.56 -0.60
N VAL A 35 16.27 8.11 0.33
CA VAL A 35 17.37 8.91 0.90
C VAL A 35 18.37 9.30 -0.18
N GLU A 36 18.74 8.37 -1.05
CA GLU A 36 19.71 8.63 -2.11
C GLU A 36 19.10 9.44 -3.26
N GLY A 37 17.83 9.22 -3.58
CA GLY A 37 17.08 10.01 -4.56
C GLY A 37 16.87 11.46 -4.14
N ASP A 38 16.68 11.73 -2.85
CA ASP A 38 16.55 13.08 -2.30
C ASP A 38 17.88 13.86 -2.36
N LYS A 39 19.02 13.16 -2.26
CA LYS A 39 20.37 13.74 -2.45
C LYS A 39 20.68 13.96 -3.92
N ASN A 40 20.35 12.99 -4.76
CA ASN A 40 20.64 13.01 -6.18
C ASN A 40 19.52 12.29 -6.93
N TYR A 41 18.72 13.06 -7.67
CA TYR A 41 17.59 12.54 -8.43
C TYR A 41 17.95 11.35 -9.35
N LYS A 42 19.17 11.31 -9.91
CA LYS A 42 19.61 10.19 -10.77
C LYS A 42 19.61 8.85 -10.04
N ALA A 43 19.71 8.84 -8.71
CA ALA A 43 19.64 7.62 -7.91
C ALA A 43 18.29 6.90 -8.06
N TYR A 44 17.18 7.61 -8.32
CA TYR A 44 15.89 6.96 -8.59
C TYR A 44 15.90 6.07 -9.85
N LEU A 45 16.83 6.33 -10.77
CA LEU A 45 17.00 5.57 -12.01
C LEU A 45 18.08 4.49 -11.88
N SER A 46 18.77 4.40 -10.73
CA SER A 46 19.84 3.43 -10.54
C SER A 46 19.27 2.01 -10.38
N PRO A 47 19.76 1.03 -11.17
CA PRO A 47 19.40 -0.38 -10.99
C PRO A 47 19.71 -0.91 -9.58
N GLU A 48 20.73 -0.36 -8.91
CA GLU A 48 21.11 -0.74 -7.54
C GLU A 48 20.00 -0.49 -6.52
N TYR A 49 19.12 0.47 -6.81
CA TYR A 49 18.04 0.87 -5.92
C TYR A 49 16.67 0.30 -6.32
N PHE A 50 16.61 -0.56 -7.35
CA PHE A 50 15.36 -1.15 -7.84
C PHE A 50 14.60 -1.93 -6.75
N ASP A 51 15.30 -2.78 -5.99
CA ASP A 51 14.77 -3.53 -4.85
C ASP A 51 15.43 -3.13 -3.52
N ALA A 52 15.57 -1.82 -3.32
CA ALA A 52 16.18 -1.27 -2.11
C ALA A 52 15.39 -1.64 -0.85
N HIS A 53 16.13 -1.98 0.21
CA HIS A 53 15.58 -2.25 1.54
C HIS A 53 15.18 -0.96 2.29
N LEU A 54 14.48 -1.14 3.41
CA LEU A 54 14.05 -0.05 4.29
C LEU A 54 15.22 0.51 5.11
N THR A 55 15.22 1.82 5.35
CA THR A 55 16.12 2.46 6.31
C THR A 55 15.71 2.09 7.75
N PRO A 56 16.55 2.34 8.77
CA PRO A 56 16.12 2.24 10.17
C PRO A 56 14.88 3.08 10.49
N LEU A 57 14.79 4.29 9.93
CA LEU A 57 13.59 5.14 10.04
C LEU A 57 12.38 4.48 9.35
N GLY A 58 12.58 3.87 8.17
CA GLY A 58 11.54 3.12 7.49
C GLY A 58 10.98 1.98 8.34
N TRP A 59 11.83 1.24 9.04
CA TRP A 59 11.38 0.20 9.98
C TRP A 59 10.60 0.77 11.16
N GLN A 60 10.99 1.93 11.70
CA GLN A 60 10.23 2.60 12.76
C GLN A 60 8.84 3.06 12.27
N GLN A 61 8.74 3.55 11.03
CA GLN A 61 7.45 3.91 10.42
C GLN A 61 6.52 2.69 10.29
N VAL A 62 7.07 1.54 9.90
CA VAL A 62 6.33 0.27 9.84
C VAL A 62 5.81 -0.12 11.22
N ASP A 63 6.66 -0.06 12.24
CA ASP A 63 6.28 -0.45 13.61
C ASP A 63 5.18 0.46 14.18
N ASN A 64 5.32 1.78 14.00
CA ASN A 64 4.31 2.75 14.41
C ASN A 64 2.96 2.49 13.74
N LEU A 65 2.97 2.24 12.43
CA LEU A 65 1.75 2.00 11.68
C LEU A 65 1.11 0.64 12.06
N ARG A 66 1.93 -0.39 12.30
CA ARG A 66 1.47 -1.68 12.84
C ARG A 66 0.76 -1.50 14.17
N LYS A 67 1.34 -0.75 15.11
CA LYS A 67 0.72 -0.46 16.41
C LYS A 67 -0.64 0.21 16.25
N HIS A 68 -0.74 1.21 15.38
CA HIS A 68 -1.99 1.91 15.10
C HIS A 68 -3.09 0.98 14.54
N VAL A 69 -2.74 0.08 13.62
CA VAL A 69 -3.68 -0.86 13.00
C VAL A 69 -4.20 -1.91 13.98
N HIS A 70 -3.35 -2.36 14.90
CA HIS A 70 -3.78 -3.25 15.98
C HIS A 70 -4.67 -2.51 16.99
N ALA A 71 -4.26 -1.32 17.42
CA ALA A 71 -5.02 -0.51 18.39
C ALA A 71 -6.40 -0.09 17.87
N SER A 72 -6.54 0.19 16.57
CA SER A 72 -7.82 0.53 15.93
C SER A 72 -8.71 -0.70 15.66
N GLY A 73 -8.19 -1.92 15.83
CA GLY A 73 -8.88 -3.15 15.47
C GLY A 73 -9.02 -3.37 13.96
N LEU A 74 -8.37 -2.54 13.13
CA LEU A 74 -8.42 -2.64 11.67
C LEU A 74 -7.89 -3.99 11.18
N SER A 75 -6.86 -4.56 11.84
CA SER A 75 -6.33 -5.89 11.49
C SER A 75 -7.39 -7.00 11.51
N LYS A 76 -8.43 -6.85 12.34
CA LYS A 76 -9.54 -7.83 12.45
C LYS A 76 -10.60 -7.64 11.35
N ARG A 77 -10.60 -6.51 10.67
CA ARG A 77 -11.60 -6.14 9.64
C ARG A 77 -11.10 -6.29 8.21
N VAL A 78 -9.78 -6.28 8.02
CA VAL A 78 -9.17 -6.44 6.69
C VAL A 78 -9.27 -7.90 6.28
N ASP A 79 -9.96 -8.21 5.18
CA ASP A 79 -10.10 -9.57 4.67
C ASP A 79 -8.90 -10.02 3.81
N LEU A 80 -8.38 -9.11 2.99
CA LEU A 80 -7.31 -9.37 2.01
C LEU A 80 -6.24 -8.28 2.08
N VAL A 81 -4.98 -8.70 2.02
CA VAL A 81 -3.82 -7.82 1.87
C VAL A 81 -3.11 -8.20 0.58
N ILE A 82 -2.94 -7.24 -0.32
CA ILE A 82 -2.15 -7.38 -1.54
C ILE A 82 -0.92 -6.48 -1.42
N THR A 83 0.24 -7.01 -1.75
CA THR A 83 1.52 -6.33 -1.63
C THR A 83 2.39 -6.59 -2.85
N SER A 84 3.22 -5.60 -3.19
CA SER A 84 4.27 -5.76 -4.21
C SER A 84 5.29 -6.82 -3.78
N PRO A 85 5.91 -7.54 -4.73
CA PRO A 85 6.98 -8.49 -4.42
C PRO A 85 8.29 -7.85 -3.92
N LEU A 86 8.40 -6.51 -3.98
CA LEU A 86 9.62 -5.78 -3.62
C LEU A 86 9.88 -5.79 -2.10
N ILE A 87 11.14 -5.90 -1.69
CA ILE A 87 11.60 -6.05 -0.30
C ILE A 87 11.08 -4.92 0.60
N ARG A 88 11.00 -3.69 0.10
CA ARG A 88 10.45 -2.55 0.85
C ARG A 88 8.99 -2.70 1.26
N TYR A 89 8.25 -3.65 0.68
CA TYR A 89 6.89 -3.99 1.06
C TYR A 89 6.79 -5.23 1.96
N LYS A 90 7.90 -5.97 2.19
CA LYS A 90 7.90 -7.15 3.09
C LYS A 90 7.46 -6.81 4.52
N ALA A 91 7.60 -5.56 4.93
CA ALA A 91 7.09 -5.05 6.20
C ALA A 91 5.56 -5.20 6.39
N ILE A 92 4.79 -5.29 5.31
CA ILE A 92 3.33 -5.47 5.35
C ILE A 92 2.94 -6.90 5.77
N HIS A 93 3.85 -7.89 5.66
CA HIS A 93 3.62 -9.24 6.17
C HIS A 93 3.30 -9.28 7.66
N PHE A 94 3.69 -8.26 8.43
CA PHE A 94 3.45 -8.20 9.87
C PHE A 94 2.05 -7.69 10.25
N TRP A 95 1.18 -7.41 9.28
CA TRP A 95 -0.14 -6.83 9.51
C TRP A 95 -1.27 -7.84 9.60
N LYS A 96 -1.08 -9.04 9.04
CA LYS A 96 -2.04 -10.13 9.09
C LYS A 96 -1.29 -11.45 8.90
N GLU A 97 -1.68 -12.50 9.62
CA GLU A 97 -1.03 -13.82 9.53
C GLU A 97 -1.15 -14.48 8.14
N ASN A 98 -2.14 -14.05 7.34
CA ASN A 98 -2.45 -14.61 6.02
C ASN A 98 -2.37 -13.51 4.93
N VAL A 99 -1.16 -13.13 4.54
CA VAL A 99 -0.92 -12.25 3.38
C VAL A 99 -0.70 -13.11 2.14
N GLN A 100 -1.54 -12.94 1.11
CA GLN A 100 -1.32 -13.57 -0.19
C GLN A 100 -0.35 -12.73 -1.02
N LEU A 101 0.77 -13.33 -1.40
CA LEU A 101 1.68 -12.76 -2.40
C LEU A 101 1.11 -13.04 -3.78
N LEU A 102 0.70 -12.00 -4.50
CA LEU A 102 0.47 -12.10 -5.94
C LEU A 102 1.85 -12.03 -6.60
N HIS A 103 2.31 -13.18 -7.11
CA HIS A 103 3.52 -13.35 -7.89
C HIS A 103 3.25 -13.04 -9.37
#